data_AF-A0AA88N8T0-F1
#
_entry.id   AF-A0AA88N8T0-F1
#
_cell.length_a   1.000
_cell.length_b   1.000
_cell.length_c   1.000
_cell.angle_alpha   90.00
_cell.angle_beta   90.00
_cell.angle_gamma   90.00
#
_symmetry.space_group_name_H-M   'P 1'
#
loop_
_entity.id
_entity.type
_entity.pdbx_description
1 polymer ?
#
loop_
_entity_poly.entity_id
_entity_poly.type
_entity_poly.pdbx_seq_one_letter_code
_entity_poly.pdbx_strand_id
1 'polypeptide(L)'
;MDFNRQIGGSASFLLLILGNVITVTGVNMTAAVNLECTNDYEKYMFCQFEAQNCLYYNLTLLSNDGYGKNSCIFQTCAAGCCCSVEMILVTGETHTATVWKAGRLIESQTININNSIKPKTPKILSVKETNGNFQVRWTTNMNSSIRHTLTAQVTYYKKGDTQKVTENSTSCPINGESSYEISGRRLEPSTTYVVSVKSYTLWSNRFSDSSKEEEFTTGLNLECTND
;
A
#
# COMPACT_ATOMS: atom_id res chain seq x y z
N MET A 1 -7.79 64.41 -71.13
CA MET A 1 -7.47 65.66 -70.39
C MET A 1 -6.51 65.27 -69.30
N ASP A 2 -5.23 65.41 -69.65
CA ASP A 2 -4.09 65.20 -68.78
C ASP A 2 -4.10 66.16 -67.60
N PHE A 3 -3.72 65.67 -66.43
CA PHE A 3 -3.02 66.50 -65.45
C PHE A 3 -1.94 65.66 -64.78
N ASN A 4 -0.72 65.81 -65.31
CA ASN A 4 0.52 65.43 -64.66
C ASN A 4 0.65 66.19 -63.33
N ARG A 5 0.92 65.46 -62.24
CA ARG A 5 1.65 66.03 -61.11
C ARG A 5 2.52 64.96 -60.44
N GLN A 6 3.81 65.04 -60.72
CA GLN A 6 4.88 64.27 -60.11
C GLN A 6 5.60 65.17 -59.09
N ILE A 7 5.49 64.83 -57.80
CA ILE A 7 6.30 65.31 -56.67
C ILE A 7 6.29 64.12 -55.71
N GLY A 8 7.37 63.42 -55.36
CA GLY A 8 8.68 63.92 -54.96
C GLY A 8 8.83 63.67 -53.45
N GLY A 9 9.38 62.51 -53.07
CA GLY A 9 10.03 62.25 -51.78
C GLY A 9 9.14 61.96 -50.55
N SER A 10 9.15 60.70 -50.11
CA SER A 10 9.43 60.35 -48.70
C SER A 10 9.55 58.83 -48.58
N ALA A 11 10.76 58.34 -48.29
CA ALA A 11 11.00 56.93 -48.03
C ALA A 11 10.58 56.61 -46.58
N SER A 12 9.35 56.13 -46.40
CA SER A 12 8.90 55.53 -45.13
C SER A 12 9.35 54.07 -45.07
N PHE A 13 10.44 53.81 -44.36
CA PHE A 13 10.83 52.47 -43.95
C PHE A 13 9.88 51.97 -42.85
N LEU A 14 8.87 51.19 -43.22
CA LEU A 14 8.07 50.40 -42.28
C LEU A 14 8.91 49.21 -41.79
N LEU A 15 9.57 49.39 -40.65
CA LEU A 15 10.17 48.28 -39.88
C LEU A 15 9.04 47.47 -39.22
N LEU A 16 8.56 46.44 -39.92
CA LEU A 16 7.71 45.41 -39.34
C LEU A 16 8.56 44.54 -38.40
N ILE A 17 8.55 44.89 -37.12
CA ILE A 17 9.14 44.05 -36.08
C ILE A 17 8.20 42.85 -35.91
N LEU A 18 8.55 41.73 -36.54
CA LEU A 18 7.91 40.43 -36.32
C LEU A 18 8.20 40.01 -34.87
N GLY A 19 7.34 40.44 -33.96
CA GLY A 19 7.27 39.89 -32.61
C GLY A 19 6.83 38.44 -32.70
N ASN A 20 7.77 37.51 -32.62
CA ASN A 20 7.46 36.12 -32.38
C ASN A 20 6.79 36.03 -31.01
N VAL A 21 5.45 35.98 -30.98
CA VAL A 21 4.72 35.55 -29.79
C VAL A 21 4.97 34.05 -29.67
N ILE A 22 6.04 33.69 -28.98
CA ILE A 22 6.20 32.32 -28.51
C ILE A 22 5.13 32.15 -27.44
N THR A 23 3.99 31.58 -27.83
CA THR A 23 3.04 31.03 -26.89
C THR A 23 3.72 29.82 -26.23
N VAL A 24 4.44 30.08 -25.14
CA VAL A 24 4.87 29.02 -24.22
C VAL A 24 3.60 28.54 -23.53
N THR A 25 2.89 27.59 -24.16
CA THR A 25 1.96 26.72 -23.44
C THR A 25 2.82 25.79 -22.58
N GLY A 26 3.34 26.36 -21.51
CA GLY A 26 3.97 25.62 -20.43
C GLY A 26 2.87 24.84 -19.72
N VAL A 27 2.54 23.66 -20.25
CA VAL A 27 2.03 22.60 -19.40
C VAL A 27 3.20 22.26 -18.49
N ASN A 28 3.26 22.93 -17.33
CA ASN A 28 4.00 22.42 -16.21
C ASN A 28 3.33 21.11 -15.86
N MET A 29 3.74 20.01 -16.52
CA MET A 29 3.57 18.67 -15.97
C MET A 29 4.43 18.68 -14.72
N THR A 30 3.86 19.16 -13.62
CA THR A 30 4.30 18.75 -12.29
C THR A 30 4.36 17.24 -12.37
N ALA A 31 5.57 16.67 -12.23
CA ALA A 31 5.75 15.23 -12.26
C ALA A 31 4.66 14.61 -11.38
N ALA A 32 3.81 13.78 -11.98
CA ALA A 32 2.81 13.04 -11.25
C ALA A 32 3.54 12.31 -10.12
N VAL A 33 3.04 12.43 -8.90
CA VAL A 33 3.56 11.59 -7.83
C VAL A 33 3.07 10.16 -8.09
N ASN A 34 3.67 9.18 -7.42
CA ASN A 34 3.20 7.80 -7.53
C ASN A 34 2.36 7.52 -6.28
N LEU A 35 1.11 8.01 -6.26
CA LEU A 35 0.24 7.89 -5.09
C LEU A 35 -0.23 6.45 -4.88
N GLU A 36 0.20 5.85 -3.79
CA GLU A 36 -0.33 4.57 -3.34
C GLU A 36 -1.35 4.79 -2.23
N CYS A 37 -2.56 4.29 -2.41
CA CYS A 37 -3.60 4.31 -1.37
C CYS A 37 -4.06 2.89 -1.04
N THR A 38 -4.19 2.62 0.25
CA THR A 38 -4.69 1.37 0.79
C THR A 38 -5.72 1.63 1.88
N ASN A 39 -6.63 0.70 2.14
CA ASN A 39 -7.59 0.81 3.23
C ASN A 39 -7.58 -0.43 4.12
N ASP A 40 -7.98 -0.24 5.38
CA ASP A 40 -8.04 -1.31 6.38
C ASP A 40 -9.40 -2.04 6.43
N TYR A 41 -10.30 -1.70 5.49
CA TYR A 41 -11.67 -2.18 5.36
C TYR A 41 -12.57 -1.94 6.59
N GLU A 42 -12.13 -1.10 7.53
CA GLU A 42 -12.86 -0.81 8.74
C GLU A 42 -13.14 0.67 8.89
N LYS A 43 -12.09 1.51 8.85
CA LYS A 43 -12.19 2.91 9.24
C LYS A 43 -11.28 3.86 8.49
N TYR A 44 -10.15 3.36 7.98
CA TYR A 44 -9.09 4.24 7.47
C TYR A 44 -8.70 3.92 6.03
N MET A 45 -8.60 4.98 5.23
CA MET A 45 -7.84 5.00 3.97
C MET A 45 -6.49 5.65 4.26
N PHE A 46 -5.40 4.93 4.03
CA PHE A 46 -4.03 5.39 4.14
C PHE A 46 -3.45 5.61 2.75
N CYS A 47 -2.90 6.79 2.50
CA CYS A 47 -2.25 7.13 1.24
C CYS A 47 -0.82 7.59 1.47
N GLN A 48 0.07 7.24 0.55
CA GLN A 48 1.48 7.60 0.60
C GLN A 48 2.08 7.83 -0.80
N PHE A 49 3.15 8.61 -0.86
CA PHE A 49 4.01 8.74 -2.03
C PHE A 49 5.40 9.19 -1.61
N GLU A 50 6.39 8.93 -2.46
CA GLU A 50 7.76 9.37 -2.24
C GLU A 50 7.91 10.87 -2.56
N ALA A 51 8.36 11.64 -1.58
CA ALA A 51 8.81 13.01 -1.76
C ALA A 51 9.78 13.41 -0.64
N GLN A 52 10.69 14.33 -0.95
CA GLN A 52 11.66 14.83 0.03
C GLN A 52 11.02 15.70 1.12
N ASN A 53 9.90 16.35 0.79
CA ASN A 53 9.24 17.30 1.69
C ASN A 53 7.72 17.25 1.50
N CYS A 54 6.99 17.05 2.60
CA CYS A 54 5.53 16.93 2.62
C CYS A 54 4.80 18.25 2.85
N LEU A 55 5.54 19.35 3.08
CA LEU A 55 4.94 20.66 3.30
C LEU A 55 4.05 21.07 2.13
N TYR A 56 2.88 21.61 2.49
CA TYR A 56 1.84 22.07 1.57
C TYR A 56 1.20 20.98 0.70
N TYR A 57 1.57 19.70 0.89
CA TYR A 57 0.83 18.60 0.29
C TYR A 57 -0.43 18.29 1.09
N ASN A 58 -1.56 18.15 0.39
CA ASN A 58 -2.79 17.64 0.97
C ASN A 58 -3.51 16.72 -0.01
N LEU A 59 -4.31 15.81 0.54
CA LEU A 59 -5.16 14.89 -0.18
C LEU A 59 -6.61 15.32 -0.04
N THR A 60 -7.34 15.26 -1.16
CA THR A 60 -8.80 15.21 -1.16
C THR A 60 -9.25 13.84 -1.65
N LEU A 61 -10.20 13.22 -0.97
CA LEU A 61 -10.93 12.03 -1.41
C LEU A 61 -12.40 12.40 -1.61
N LEU A 62 -12.86 12.40 -2.86
CA LEU A 62 -14.25 12.63 -3.22
C LEU A 62 -14.94 11.30 -3.52
N SER A 63 -16.03 10.98 -2.84
CA SER A 63 -16.86 9.82 -3.18
C SER A 63 -17.52 10.04 -4.55
N ASN A 64 -17.35 9.10 -5.47
CA ASN A 64 -18.00 9.15 -6.77
C ASN A 64 -19.48 8.73 -6.70
N ASP A 65 -19.87 8.13 -5.57
CA ASP A 65 -21.22 7.63 -5.29
C ASP A 65 -22.07 8.64 -4.48
N GLY A 66 -21.53 9.83 -4.21
CA GLY A 66 -22.26 10.95 -3.61
C GLY A 66 -22.18 11.07 -2.09
N TYR A 67 -21.31 10.28 -1.42
CA TYR A 67 -21.13 10.32 0.04
C TYR A 67 -20.24 11.47 0.54
N GLY A 68 -19.99 12.46 -0.29
CA GLY A 68 -19.26 13.68 0.07
C GLY A 68 -17.75 13.57 -0.10
N LYS A 69 -17.04 14.43 0.63
CA LYS A 69 -15.60 14.66 0.47
C LYS A 69 -14.91 14.57 1.83
N ASN A 70 -13.79 13.85 1.86
CA ASN A 70 -12.86 13.82 2.98
C ASN A 70 -11.48 14.35 2.55
N SER A 71 -10.62 14.67 3.51
CA SER A 71 -9.27 15.19 3.22
C SER A 71 -8.29 14.90 4.35
N CYS A 72 -7.00 14.84 4.01
CA CYS A 72 -5.90 14.81 4.97
C CYS A 72 -4.72 15.66 4.52
N ILE A 73 -3.88 16.07 5.47
CA ILE A 73 -2.62 16.78 5.19
C ILE A 73 -1.49 15.75 5.29
N PHE A 74 -0.61 15.74 4.29
CA PHE A 74 0.52 14.80 4.26
C PHE A 74 1.57 15.18 5.31
N GLN A 75 2.09 14.16 5.99
CA GLN A 75 3.16 14.27 6.97
C GLN A 75 4.33 13.37 6.57
N THR A 76 5.52 13.66 7.11
CA THR A 76 6.69 12.82 6.91
C THR A 76 6.51 11.48 7.62
N CYS A 77 6.78 10.39 6.91
CA CYS A 77 6.81 9.03 7.43
C CYS A 77 7.94 8.22 6.79
N ALA A 78 8.09 6.96 7.22
CA ALA A 78 9.24 6.13 6.85
C ALA A 78 9.46 5.97 5.33
N ALA A 79 8.38 6.01 4.53
CA ALA A 79 8.41 5.85 3.08
C ALA A 79 8.23 7.18 2.30
N GLY A 80 8.41 8.34 2.96
CA GLY A 80 8.22 9.65 2.34
C GLY A 80 7.06 10.42 2.96
N CYS A 81 6.03 10.72 2.17
CA CYS A 81 4.87 11.46 2.63
C CYS A 81 3.65 10.54 2.72
N CYS A 82 2.94 10.58 3.85
CA CYS A 82 1.69 9.84 4.00
C CYS A 82 0.65 10.59 4.82
N CYS A 83 -0.61 10.20 4.64
CA CYS A 83 -1.70 10.60 5.52
C CYS A 83 -2.82 9.55 5.55
N SER A 84 -3.61 9.60 6.61
CA SER A 84 -4.78 8.74 6.80
C SER A 84 -6.05 9.58 6.84
N VAL A 85 -7.09 9.06 6.21
CA VAL A 85 -8.44 9.62 6.24
C VAL A 85 -9.34 8.64 6.98
N GLU A 86 -10.00 9.11 8.02
CA GLU A 86 -11.11 8.39 8.66
C GLU A 86 -12.36 8.52 7.79
N MET A 87 -12.95 7.38 7.40
CA MET A 87 -14.14 7.36 6.55
C MET A 87 -14.87 6.02 6.66
N ILE A 88 -16.14 6.02 6.26
CA ILE A 88 -16.91 4.79 6.06
C ILE A 88 -16.39 4.12 4.78
N LEU A 89 -16.05 2.84 4.87
CA LEU A 89 -15.55 2.04 3.75
C LEU A 89 -16.65 1.07 3.32
N VAL A 90 -17.18 1.28 2.11
CA VAL A 90 -18.27 0.44 1.57
C VAL A 90 -17.75 -0.34 0.37
N THR A 91 -18.11 -1.61 0.34
CA THR A 91 -17.77 -2.53 -0.74
C THR A 91 -18.30 -2.02 -2.08
N GLY A 92 -17.44 -1.99 -3.10
CA GLY A 92 -17.79 -1.59 -4.46
C GLY A 92 -17.69 -0.09 -4.73
N GLU A 93 -17.68 0.76 -3.70
CA GLU A 93 -17.56 2.21 -3.87
C GLU A 93 -16.22 2.63 -4.48
N THR A 94 -16.25 3.78 -5.16
CA THR A 94 -15.05 4.40 -5.71
C THR A 94 -14.89 5.84 -5.25
N HIS A 95 -13.64 6.25 -5.11
CA HIS A 95 -13.27 7.58 -4.67
C HIS A 95 -12.26 8.20 -5.64
N THR A 96 -12.45 9.46 -5.98
CA THR A 96 -11.43 10.23 -6.70
C THR A 96 -10.49 10.87 -5.70
N ALA A 97 -9.25 10.38 -5.67
CA ALA A 97 -8.15 10.93 -4.91
C ALA A 97 -7.50 12.06 -5.70
N THR A 98 -7.23 13.19 -5.06
CA THR A 98 -6.51 14.30 -5.66
C THR A 98 -5.46 14.83 -4.71
N VAL A 99 -4.21 14.81 -5.15
CA VAL A 99 -3.07 15.37 -4.43
C VAL A 99 -2.87 16.81 -4.87
N TRP A 100 -2.83 17.70 -3.90
CA TRP A 100 -2.58 19.12 -4.10
C TRP A 100 -1.27 19.51 -3.44
N LYS A 101 -0.51 20.41 -4.08
CA LYS A 101 0.64 21.07 -3.46
C LYS A 101 0.48 22.58 -3.58
N ALA A 102 0.41 23.27 -2.45
CA ALA A 102 0.22 24.73 -2.41
C ALA A 102 -0.93 25.20 -3.35
N GLY A 103 -2.04 24.47 -3.35
CA GLY A 103 -3.24 24.76 -4.17
C GLY A 103 -3.19 24.32 -5.63
N ARG A 104 -2.06 23.76 -6.11
CA ARG A 104 -1.94 23.21 -7.47
C ARG A 104 -2.21 21.72 -7.46
N LEU A 105 -3.00 21.23 -8.42
CA LEU A 105 -3.21 19.80 -8.64
C LEU A 105 -1.88 19.18 -9.10
N ILE A 106 -1.46 18.11 -8.43
CA ILE A 106 -0.25 17.35 -8.76
C ILE A 106 -0.60 16.02 -9.40
N GLU A 107 -1.58 15.32 -8.86
CA GLU A 107 -2.03 14.02 -9.34
C GLU A 107 -3.50 13.81 -8.97
N SER A 108 -4.21 13.03 -9.79
CA SER A 108 -5.53 12.51 -9.43
C SER A 108 -5.70 11.09 -9.97
N GLN A 109 -6.29 10.21 -9.15
CA GLN A 109 -6.60 8.84 -9.53
C GLN A 109 -7.90 8.37 -8.87
N THR A 110 -8.57 7.41 -9.50
CA THR A 110 -9.74 6.73 -8.91
C THR A 110 -9.29 5.52 -8.10
N ILE A 111 -9.74 5.43 -6.86
CA ILE A 111 -9.50 4.33 -5.92
C ILE A 111 -10.80 3.53 -5.79
N ASN A 112 -10.72 2.22 -5.98
CA ASN A 112 -11.80 1.31 -5.63
C ASN A 112 -11.55 0.73 -4.23
N ILE A 113 -12.57 0.71 -3.37
CA ILE A 113 -12.43 0.23 -1.99
C ILE A 113 -11.99 -1.24 -1.95
N ASN A 114 -12.61 -2.14 -2.72
CA ASN A 114 -12.26 -3.56 -2.72
C ASN A 114 -10.81 -3.81 -3.16
N ASN A 115 -10.39 -3.12 -4.22
CA ASN A 115 -9.09 -3.35 -4.85
C ASN A 115 -7.92 -2.67 -4.11
N SER A 116 -8.21 -1.86 -3.07
CA SER A 116 -7.20 -1.15 -2.29
C SER A 116 -7.04 -1.68 -0.86
N ILE A 117 -7.67 -2.80 -0.51
CA ILE A 117 -7.57 -3.33 0.86
C ILE A 117 -6.13 -3.78 1.16
N LYS A 118 -5.56 -3.34 2.28
CA LYS A 118 -4.35 -3.91 2.86
C LYS A 118 -4.74 -4.60 4.17
N PRO A 119 -4.65 -5.95 4.26
CA PRO A 119 -4.96 -6.64 5.50
C PRO A 119 -4.09 -6.14 6.66
N LYS A 120 -4.66 -6.08 7.86
CA LYS A 120 -3.92 -5.73 9.08
C LYS A 120 -2.87 -6.79 9.40
N THR A 121 -1.78 -6.34 10.01
CA THR A 121 -0.69 -7.19 10.46
C THR A 121 -1.21 -8.21 11.48
N PRO A 122 -1.02 -9.52 11.23
CA PRO A 122 -1.40 -10.56 12.18
C PRO A 122 -0.62 -10.45 13.49
N LYS A 123 -1.20 -11.00 14.55
CA LYS A 123 -0.52 -11.15 15.84
C LYS A 123 -0.46 -12.63 16.21
N ILE A 124 0.74 -13.19 16.29
CA ILE A 124 0.94 -14.53 16.83
C ILE A 124 0.57 -14.50 18.32
N LEU A 125 -0.29 -15.43 18.72
CA LEU A 125 -0.75 -15.62 20.09
C LEU A 125 0.10 -16.67 20.82
N SER A 126 0.46 -17.75 20.11
CA SER A 126 1.28 -18.83 20.67
C SER A 126 1.87 -19.72 19.60
N VAL A 127 3.03 -20.32 19.90
CA VAL A 127 3.58 -21.48 19.21
C VAL A 127 3.71 -22.59 20.25
N LYS A 128 2.99 -23.70 20.08
CA LYS A 128 2.95 -24.80 21.06
C LYS A 128 3.26 -26.13 20.39
N GLU A 129 4.10 -26.92 21.02
CA GLU A 129 4.34 -28.29 20.59
C GLU A 129 3.16 -29.19 21.00
N THR A 130 2.72 -30.07 20.11
CA THR A 130 1.71 -31.10 20.35
C THR A 130 2.03 -32.31 19.49
N ASN A 131 2.28 -33.47 20.11
CA ASN A 131 2.63 -34.71 19.43
C ASN A 131 3.82 -34.58 18.45
N GLY A 132 4.83 -33.78 18.82
CA GLY A 132 6.01 -33.52 17.98
C GLY A 132 5.78 -32.53 16.83
N ASN A 133 4.58 -31.97 16.67
CA ASN A 133 4.30 -30.89 15.71
C ASN A 133 4.15 -29.55 16.43
N PHE A 134 4.25 -28.44 15.71
CA PHE A 134 4.16 -27.09 16.29
C PHE A 134 2.91 -26.37 15.78
N GLN A 135 1.95 -26.16 16.67
CA GLN A 135 0.76 -25.39 16.38
C GLN A 135 1.04 -23.89 16.59
N VAL A 136 0.98 -23.14 15.49
CA VAL A 136 1.05 -21.68 15.47
C VAL A 136 -0.39 -21.14 15.50
N ARG A 137 -0.71 -20.26 16.45
CA ARG A 137 -2.02 -19.61 16.57
C ARG A 137 -1.87 -18.10 16.45
N TRP A 138 -2.76 -17.44 15.72
CA TRP A 138 -2.73 -15.98 15.53
C TRP A 138 -4.11 -15.35 15.35
N THR A 139 -4.19 -14.04 15.55
CA THR A 139 -5.34 -13.22 15.12
C THR A 139 -4.97 -12.46 13.84
N THR A 140 -5.94 -12.29 12.95
CA THR A 140 -5.76 -11.45 11.74
C THR A 140 -5.92 -9.96 12.03
N ASN A 141 -6.50 -9.61 13.19
CA ASN A 141 -6.88 -8.25 13.59
C ASN A 141 -7.87 -7.57 12.61
N MET A 142 -8.48 -8.33 11.71
CA MET A 142 -9.46 -7.84 10.73
C MET A 142 -10.90 -8.05 11.22
N ASN A 143 -11.79 -7.15 10.79
CA ASN A 143 -13.23 -7.26 11.02
C ASN A 143 -13.77 -8.61 10.51
N SER A 144 -14.76 -9.17 11.21
CA SER A 144 -15.40 -10.46 10.88
C SER A 144 -15.92 -10.53 9.44
N SER A 145 -16.38 -9.41 8.88
CA SER A 145 -16.99 -9.32 7.56
C SER A 145 -16.02 -9.66 6.41
N ILE A 146 -14.72 -9.47 6.59
CA ILE A 146 -13.70 -9.80 5.56
C ILE A 146 -12.74 -10.90 6.01
N ARG A 147 -12.66 -11.17 7.31
CA ARG A 147 -11.70 -12.12 7.89
C ARG A 147 -11.72 -13.50 7.24
N HIS A 148 -12.89 -14.01 6.84
CA HIS A 148 -13.05 -15.33 6.21
C HIS A 148 -12.52 -15.40 4.76
N THR A 149 -12.25 -14.25 4.14
CA THR A 149 -11.69 -14.16 2.78
C THR A 149 -10.16 -14.15 2.78
N LEU A 150 -9.55 -14.02 3.97
CA LEU A 150 -8.11 -13.91 4.11
C LEU A 150 -7.45 -15.28 4.05
N THR A 151 -6.35 -15.36 3.32
CA THR A 151 -5.41 -16.48 3.40
C THR A 151 -4.24 -16.07 4.29
N ALA A 152 -3.67 -17.00 5.04
CA ALA A 152 -2.46 -16.76 5.79
C ALA A 152 -1.25 -17.34 5.04
N GLN A 153 -0.13 -16.63 5.11
CA GLN A 153 1.17 -17.12 4.69
C GLN A 153 2.04 -17.26 5.93
N VAL A 154 2.36 -18.50 6.29
CA VAL A 154 3.22 -18.84 7.43
C VAL A 154 4.63 -19.05 6.91
N THR A 155 5.59 -18.32 7.47
CA THR A 155 7.00 -18.46 7.10
C THR A 155 7.82 -18.85 8.32
N TYR A 156 8.59 -19.93 8.21
CA TYR A 156 9.48 -20.39 9.27
C TYR A 156 10.87 -20.78 8.74
N TYR A 157 11.87 -20.64 9.59
CA TYR A 157 13.28 -20.92 9.25
C TYR A 157 14.11 -21.11 10.51
N LYS A 158 15.27 -21.77 10.35
CA LYS A 158 16.25 -21.91 11.43
C LYS A 158 16.81 -20.55 11.81
N LYS A 159 16.92 -20.27 13.11
CA LYS A 159 17.44 -18.99 13.58
C LYS A 159 18.89 -18.82 13.12
N GLY A 160 19.18 -17.69 12.46
CA GLY A 160 20.50 -17.42 11.87
C GLY A 160 20.69 -17.97 10.46
N ASP A 161 19.71 -18.70 9.91
CA ASP A 161 19.72 -19.19 8.54
C ASP A 161 19.03 -18.19 7.58
N THR A 162 19.39 -18.27 6.30
CA THR A 162 18.79 -17.51 5.21
C THR A 162 17.68 -18.28 4.49
N GLN A 163 17.69 -19.62 4.58
CA GLN A 163 16.70 -20.44 3.89
C GLN A 163 15.35 -20.41 4.63
N LYS A 164 14.31 -19.95 3.93
CA LYS A 164 12.96 -19.83 4.46
C LYS A 164 12.02 -20.85 3.85
N VAL A 165 11.16 -21.43 4.68
CA VAL A 165 10.01 -22.23 4.25
C VAL A 165 8.77 -21.37 4.38
N THR A 166 7.98 -21.31 3.30
CA THR A 166 6.74 -20.52 3.25
C THR A 166 5.59 -21.42 2.83
N GLU A 167 4.55 -21.47 3.66
CA GLU A 167 3.37 -22.29 3.43
C GLU A 167 2.11 -21.42 3.49
N ASN A 168 1.19 -21.64 2.55
CA ASN A 168 -0.10 -20.96 2.53
C ASN A 168 -1.12 -21.80 3.30
N SER A 169 -1.90 -21.14 4.14
CA SER A 169 -3.00 -21.76 4.90
C SER A 169 -4.26 -20.96 4.69
N THR A 170 -5.33 -21.61 4.28
CA THR A 170 -6.66 -20.99 4.30
C THR A 170 -7.01 -20.70 5.75
N SER A 171 -7.31 -19.44 6.09
CA SER A 171 -7.76 -19.10 7.43
C SER A 171 -9.19 -19.61 7.60
N CYS A 172 -9.41 -20.57 8.50
CA CYS A 172 -10.73 -20.90 9.02
C CYS A 172 -10.78 -20.48 10.49
N PRO A 173 -11.04 -19.20 10.79
CA PRO A 173 -10.86 -18.70 12.13
C PRO A 173 -11.98 -19.20 13.04
N ILE A 174 -11.61 -19.91 14.11
CA ILE A 174 -12.52 -20.32 15.20
C ILE A 174 -12.43 -19.22 16.26
N ASN A 175 -13.56 -18.59 16.60
CA ASN A 175 -13.63 -17.47 17.54
C ASN A 175 -12.68 -16.29 17.20
N GLY A 176 -12.38 -16.10 15.91
CA GLY A 176 -11.49 -15.04 15.43
C GLY A 176 -9.99 -15.38 15.44
N GLU A 177 -9.65 -16.60 15.85
CA GLU A 177 -8.28 -17.11 15.87
C GLU A 177 -8.06 -18.14 14.77
N SER A 178 -6.94 -18.01 14.06
CA SER A 178 -6.50 -18.97 13.05
C SER A 178 -5.35 -19.80 13.59
N SER A 179 -5.16 -20.99 13.01
CA SER A 179 -4.04 -21.85 13.34
C SER A 179 -3.44 -22.53 12.12
N TYR A 180 -2.18 -22.93 12.26
CA TYR A 180 -1.43 -23.72 11.30
C TYR A 180 -0.52 -24.68 12.07
N GLU A 181 -0.37 -25.89 11.56
CA GLU A 181 0.50 -26.89 12.17
C GLU A 181 1.76 -27.08 11.30
N ILE A 182 2.91 -26.74 11.87
CA ILE A 182 4.22 -27.06 11.29
C ILE A 182 4.56 -28.49 11.69
N SER A 183 4.76 -29.36 10.70
CA SER A 183 5.14 -30.76 10.97
C SER A 183 6.58 -30.82 11.51
N GLY A 184 6.76 -31.37 12.72
CA GLY A 184 8.10 -31.52 13.30
C GLY A 184 9.00 -32.49 12.55
N ARG A 185 8.42 -33.39 11.73
CA ARG A 185 9.18 -34.27 10.83
C ARG A 185 10.00 -33.52 9.78
N ARG A 186 9.67 -32.24 9.54
CA ARG A 186 10.39 -31.35 8.62
C ARG A 186 11.42 -30.47 9.33
N LEU A 187 11.56 -30.61 10.64
CA LEU A 187 12.41 -29.79 11.48
C LEU A 187 13.59 -30.62 12.01
N GLU A 188 14.74 -29.98 12.11
CA GLU A 188 15.91 -30.57 12.75
C GLU A 188 15.68 -30.59 14.27
N PRO A 189 16.07 -31.66 14.97
CA PRO A 189 15.99 -31.72 16.43
C PRO A 189 16.93 -30.72 17.10
N SER A 190 16.65 -30.36 18.34
CA SER A 190 17.47 -29.44 19.16
C SER A 190 17.83 -28.13 18.47
N THR A 191 16.93 -27.63 17.63
CA THR A 191 17.17 -26.48 16.76
C THR A 191 16.13 -25.40 17.04
N THR A 192 16.58 -24.15 17.18
CA THR A 192 15.71 -23.00 17.32
C THR A 192 15.27 -22.50 15.95
N TYR A 193 13.97 -22.40 15.77
CA TYR A 193 13.31 -21.83 14.61
C TYR A 193 12.65 -20.50 14.95
N VAL A 194 12.46 -19.70 13.91
CA VAL A 194 11.67 -18.47 13.93
C VAL A 194 10.46 -18.68 13.04
N VAL A 195 9.30 -18.17 13.46
CA VAL A 195 8.07 -18.16 12.66
C VAL A 195 7.44 -16.77 12.59
N SER A 196 6.86 -16.45 11.44
CA SER A 196 6.07 -15.24 11.21
C SER A 196 4.87 -15.53 10.31
N VAL A 197 3.85 -14.67 10.39
CA VAL A 197 2.60 -14.81 9.63
C VAL A 197 2.23 -13.52 8.92
N LYS A 198 1.83 -13.62 7.65
CA LYS A 198 1.18 -12.54 6.89
C LYS A 198 -0.26 -12.93 6.56
N SER A 199 -1.15 -11.95 6.48
CA SER A 199 -2.46 -12.08 5.86
C SER A 199 -2.38 -11.71 4.39
N TYR A 200 -3.21 -12.33 3.56
CA TYR A 200 -3.34 -12.06 2.15
C TYR A 200 -4.81 -12.00 1.76
N THR A 201 -5.18 -11.08 0.87
CA THR A 201 -6.52 -11.04 0.28
C THR A 201 -6.46 -11.07 -1.24
N LEU A 202 -7.33 -11.88 -1.84
CA LEU A 202 -7.49 -11.95 -3.30
C LEU A 202 -8.15 -10.70 -3.87
N TRP A 203 -8.88 -9.92 -3.06
CA TRP A 203 -9.63 -8.76 -3.54
C TRP A 203 -8.71 -7.65 -4.08
N SER A 204 -7.56 -7.46 -3.44
CA SER A 204 -6.55 -6.47 -3.83
C SER A 204 -5.21 -7.09 -4.22
N ASN A 205 -5.07 -8.43 -4.16
CA ASN A 205 -3.82 -9.15 -4.38
C ASN A 205 -2.66 -8.60 -3.50
N ARG A 206 -2.95 -8.32 -2.22
CA ARG A 206 -2.00 -7.69 -1.29
C ARG A 206 -1.83 -8.49 -0.01
N PHE A 207 -0.58 -8.47 0.47
CA PHE A 207 -0.21 -8.95 1.79
C PHE A 207 -0.29 -7.83 2.83
N SER A 208 -0.55 -8.22 4.07
CA SER A 208 -0.23 -7.40 5.23
C SER A 208 1.29 -7.28 5.41
N ASP A 209 1.70 -6.41 6.33
CA ASP A 209 3.03 -6.54 6.91
C ASP A 209 3.13 -7.84 7.71
N SER A 210 4.35 -8.30 7.95
CA SER A 210 4.60 -9.53 8.70
C SER A 210 4.29 -9.33 10.18
N SER A 211 3.74 -10.36 10.84
CA SER A 211 3.70 -10.40 12.29
C SER A 211 5.11 -10.25 12.86
N LYS A 212 5.20 -9.87 14.14
CA LYS A 212 6.43 -10.08 14.90
C LYS A 212 6.84 -11.55 14.80
N GLU A 213 8.14 -11.76 14.65
CA GLU A 213 8.77 -13.08 14.69
C GLU A 213 8.69 -13.67 16.10
N GLU A 214 8.32 -14.95 16.18
CA GLU A 214 8.30 -15.72 17.42
C GLU A 214 9.22 -16.93 17.28
N GLU A 215 9.91 -17.26 18.37
CA GLU A 215 10.88 -18.35 18.42
C GLU A 215 10.27 -19.61 19.03
N PHE A 216 10.69 -20.77 18.54
CA PHE A 216 10.41 -22.06 19.15
C PHE A 216 11.58 -23.01 18.94
N THR A 217 11.78 -23.96 19.86
CA THR A 217 12.89 -24.92 19.80
C THR A 217 12.35 -26.33 19.74
N THR A 218 12.89 -27.13 18.84
CA THR A 218 12.54 -28.56 18.73
C THR A 218 13.19 -29.39 19.83
N GLY A 219 12.49 -30.44 20.27
CA GLY A 219 13.02 -31.39 21.25
C GLY A 219 14.24 -32.17 20.75
N LEU A 220 14.90 -32.87 21.69
CA LEU A 220 15.95 -33.83 21.37
C LEU A 220 15.36 -35.03 20.61
N ASN A 221 16.06 -35.49 19.57
CA ASN A 221 15.76 -36.78 18.97
C ASN A 221 16.38 -37.87 19.86
N LEU A 222 15.64 -38.33 20.87
CA LEU A 222 16.05 -39.50 21.65
C LEU A 222 15.75 -40.74 20.82
N GLU A 223 16.68 -41.13 19.95
CA GLU A 223 16.73 -42.51 19.48
C GLU A 223 17.08 -43.37 20.70
N CYS A 224 16.12 -44.19 21.16
CA CYS A 224 16.43 -45.26 22.11
C CYS A 224 17.38 -46.24 21.41
N THR A 225 18.69 -46.11 21.65
CA THR A 225 19.64 -47.18 21.38
C THR A 225 19.35 -48.30 22.37
N ASN A 226 18.73 -49.37 21.88
CA ASN A 226 18.65 -50.62 22.64
C ASN A 226 20.05 -51.25 22.62
N ASP A 227 20.78 -51.13 23.72
CA ASP A 227 21.92 -51.99 24.03
C ASP A 227 21.45 -53.40 24.43
#